data_AF-A0A0H1BI95-F1
#
_entry.id   AF-A0A0H1BI95-F1
#
_cell.length_a   1.000
_cell.length_b   1.000
_cell.length_c   1.000
_cell.angle_alpha   90.00
_cell.angle_beta   90.00
_cell.angle_gamma   90.00
#
_symmetry.space_group_name_H-M   'P 1'
#
loop_
_entity.id
_entity.type
_entity.pdbx_description
1 polymer ?
#
loop_
_entity_poly.entity_id
_entity_poly.type
_entity_poly.pdbx_seq_one_letter_code
_entity_poly.pdbx_strand_id
1 'polypeptide(L)'
;MAARTIPLRPLTPRFLTAPSTSYSHFSSPSHQFLRQLHKSSPAPVPPPTPFVPDAETFLSLIGRNMSRFAPKFTSWDELFTLSSVELKARGIEPPRLRRYLLRWRQKFQRGEYGVGGDLEHVVDGVGQLKVVEIPSNPVLARAEGQCETPTTTAGGQPEHDIPPVTVTGTATLSPGMKWAVVNLPPGESQPKEIPQPLKKYMKVTLGRGPVLKAPYIKLVKGTNGMAGVIQVQEGMWEDKQGRKIDGGERRQAEVRAKKRSEERKKASA
;
A
#
# COMPACT_ATOMS: atom_id res chain seq x y z
N MET A 1 -1.09 43.55 71.24
CA MET A 1 -1.87 42.57 70.45
C MET A 1 -1.38 41.18 70.81
N ALA A 2 -2.28 40.34 71.31
CA ALA A 2 -1.96 39.10 72.00
C ALA A 2 -1.48 37.98 71.06
N ALA A 3 -0.35 37.37 71.39
CA ALA A 3 0.17 36.16 70.76
C ALA A 3 -0.63 34.94 71.25
N ARG A 4 -1.17 34.14 70.32
CA ARG A 4 -1.85 32.87 70.62
C ARG A 4 -0.95 31.71 70.22
N THR A 5 -0.35 31.08 71.22
CA THR A 5 0.42 29.84 71.13
C THR A 5 -0.53 28.64 71.20
N ILE A 6 -0.47 27.72 70.23
CA ILE A 6 -1.26 26.48 70.22
C ILE A 6 -0.36 25.33 70.70
N PRO A 7 -0.71 24.56 71.75
CA PRO A 7 0.06 23.39 72.15
C PRO A 7 -0.32 22.15 71.34
N LEU A 8 0.69 21.47 70.80
CA LEU A 8 0.57 20.15 70.17
C LEU A 8 0.43 19.07 71.26
N ARG A 9 -0.61 18.23 71.16
CA ARG A 9 -0.78 17.04 71.99
C ARG A 9 -0.13 15.82 71.32
N PRO A 10 0.58 14.95 72.06
CA PRO A 10 1.14 13.72 71.52
C PRO A 10 0.06 12.63 71.40
N LEU A 11 -0.05 12.03 70.21
CA LEU A 11 -0.84 10.83 69.97
C LEU A 11 -0.04 9.60 70.38
N THR A 12 -0.46 8.95 71.47
CA THR A 12 0.01 7.63 71.90
C THR A 12 -0.55 6.54 70.98
N PRO A 13 0.27 5.63 70.42
CA PRO A 13 -0.26 4.48 69.70
C PRO A 13 -0.71 3.39 70.69
N ARG A 14 -1.96 2.95 70.56
CA ARG A 14 -2.46 1.73 71.19
C ARG A 14 -1.84 0.52 70.49
N PHE A 15 -1.13 -0.30 71.24
CA PHE A 15 -0.68 -1.62 70.81
C PHE A 15 -1.91 -2.53 70.61
N LEU A 16 -2.17 -2.93 69.37
CA LEU A 16 -3.02 -4.07 69.07
C LEU A 16 -2.13 -5.28 68.82
N THR A 17 -2.15 -6.19 69.77
CA THR A 17 -1.57 -7.53 69.69
C THR A 17 -2.31 -8.30 68.60
N ALA A 18 -1.64 -8.64 67.51
CA ALA A 18 -2.15 -9.56 66.49
C ALA A 18 -1.68 -11.00 66.82
N PRO A 19 -2.51 -12.03 66.61
CA PRO A 19 -2.10 -13.41 66.79
C PRO A 19 -1.11 -13.81 65.69
N SER A 20 0.02 -14.37 66.12
CA SER A 20 0.99 -15.07 65.29
C SER A 20 0.29 -16.20 64.53
N THR A 21 -0.02 -15.95 63.25
CA THR A 21 -0.38 -17.01 62.32
C THR A 21 0.89 -17.32 61.54
N SER A 22 1.51 -18.45 61.87
CA SER A 22 2.61 -19.03 61.11
C SER A 22 2.16 -19.30 59.68
N TYR A 23 2.38 -18.34 58.80
CA TYR A 23 2.28 -18.53 57.36
C TYR A 23 3.42 -19.45 56.94
N SER A 24 3.08 -20.70 56.63
CA SER A 24 3.93 -21.56 55.84
C SER A 24 4.26 -20.82 54.54
N HIS A 25 5.55 -20.60 54.31
CA HIS A 25 6.06 -20.14 53.01
C HIS A 25 5.82 -21.26 51.98
N PHE A 26 4.62 -21.32 51.42
CA PHE A 26 4.45 -21.90 50.10
C PHE A 26 5.15 -20.98 49.12
N SER A 27 6.43 -21.25 48.87
CA SER A 27 7.12 -20.74 47.70
C SER A 27 6.38 -21.29 46.49
N SER A 28 5.48 -20.49 45.93
CA SER A 28 4.93 -20.76 44.61
C SER A 28 6.09 -20.66 43.63
N PRO A 29 6.49 -21.74 42.93
CA PRO A 29 7.46 -21.61 41.87
C PRO A 29 6.82 -20.69 40.84
N SER A 30 7.34 -19.47 40.74
CA SER A 30 7.06 -18.60 39.60
C SER A 30 7.71 -19.28 38.40
N HIS A 31 7.01 -20.25 37.80
CA HIS A 31 7.32 -20.73 36.48
C HIS A 31 7.16 -19.54 35.54
N GLN A 32 8.26 -18.82 35.34
CA GLN A 32 8.43 -17.93 34.21
C GLN A 32 8.38 -18.85 32.98
N PHE A 33 7.18 -19.07 32.45
CA PHE A 33 7.03 -19.64 31.13
C PHE A 33 7.68 -18.67 30.15
N LEU A 34 8.98 -18.85 29.90
CA LEU A 34 9.66 -18.28 28.75
C LEU A 34 8.99 -18.89 27.54
N ARG A 35 7.95 -18.23 27.04
CA ARG A 35 7.34 -18.53 25.75
C ARG A 35 8.46 -18.31 24.73
N GLN A 36 9.14 -19.39 24.35
CA GLN A 36 10.11 -19.33 23.28
C GLN A 36 9.31 -18.98 22.02
N LEU A 37 9.41 -17.73 21.58
CA LEU A 37 8.89 -17.31 20.31
C LEU A 37 9.58 -18.17 19.26
N HIS A 38 8.81 -19.01 18.56
CA HIS A 38 9.35 -19.87 17.50
C HIS A 38 10.12 -18.95 16.54
N LYS A 39 11.41 -19.25 16.31
CA LYS A 39 12.22 -18.52 15.33
C LYS A 39 11.49 -18.63 13.99
N SER A 40 10.88 -17.55 13.51
CA SER A 40 10.36 -17.53 12.15
C SER A 40 11.54 -17.75 11.21
N SER A 41 11.46 -18.75 10.33
CA SER A 41 12.41 -18.89 9.25
C SER A 41 12.47 -17.57 8.47
N PRO A 42 13.65 -17.10 8.06
CA PRO A 42 13.74 -15.90 7.24
C PRO A 42 12.94 -16.14 5.96
N ALA A 43 12.06 -15.19 5.63
CA ALA A 43 11.29 -15.27 4.39
C ALA A 43 12.25 -15.33 3.19
N PRO A 44 11.95 -16.15 2.17
CA PRO A 44 12.79 -16.22 0.98
C PRO A 44 12.90 -14.84 0.32
N VAL A 45 14.03 -14.60 -0.34
CA VAL A 45 14.24 -13.38 -1.12
C VAL A 45 13.28 -13.42 -2.32
N PRO A 46 12.46 -12.37 -2.53
CA PRO A 46 11.55 -12.33 -3.67
C PRO A 46 12.34 -12.09 -4.96
N PRO A 47 11.97 -12.70 -6.09
CA PRO A 47 12.62 -12.40 -7.36
C PRO A 47 12.35 -10.93 -7.77
N PRO A 48 13.28 -10.29 -8.51
CA PRO A 48 13.04 -8.95 -9.04
C PRO A 48 11.85 -8.98 -10.01
N THR A 49 11.03 -7.92 -9.99
CA THR A 49 9.91 -7.77 -10.92
C THR A 49 10.39 -7.01 -12.16
N PRO A 50 9.75 -7.17 -13.33
CA PRO A 50 10.16 -6.42 -14.53
C PRO A 50 9.99 -4.90 -14.36
N PHE A 51 9.11 -4.46 -13.45
CA PHE A 51 8.99 -3.06 -13.06
C PHE A 51 10.08 -2.59 -12.08
N VAL A 52 10.68 -3.51 -11.31
CA VAL A 52 11.74 -3.23 -10.33
C VAL A 52 12.88 -4.24 -10.52
N PRO A 53 13.73 -4.05 -11.54
CA PRO A 53 14.76 -5.03 -11.88
C PRO A 53 15.97 -4.99 -10.93
N ASP A 54 16.23 -3.84 -10.31
CA ASP A 54 17.44 -3.55 -9.55
C ASP A 54 17.15 -2.87 -8.19
N ALA A 55 18.14 -2.96 -7.29
CA ALA A 55 18.04 -2.41 -5.94
C ALA A 55 17.92 -0.88 -5.92
N GLU A 56 18.59 -0.19 -6.86
CA GLU A 56 18.54 1.27 -6.97
C GLU A 56 17.13 1.74 -7.37
N THR A 57 16.52 1.10 -8.38
CA THR A 57 15.13 1.36 -8.76
C THR A 57 14.17 1.15 -7.60
N PHE A 58 14.32 0.07 -6.82
CA PHE A 58 13.50 -0.15 -5.63
C PHE A 58 13.62 1.00 -4.61
N LEU A 59 14.85 1.44 -4.32
CA LEU A 59 15.12 2.52 -3.37
C LEU A 59 14.60 3.87 -3.87
N SER A 60 14.66 4.12 -5.18
CA SER A 60 14.08 5.31 -5.80
C SER A 60 12.55 5.30 -5.69
N LEU A 61 11.89 4.17 -5.98
CA LEU A 61 10.43 4.04 -5.92
C LEU A 61 9.85 4.30 -4.53
N ILE A 62 10.47 3.77 -3.47
CA ILE A 62 10.03 3.99 -2.09
C ILE A 62 10.25 5.42 -1.59
N GLY A 63 11.06 6.22 -2.31
CA GLY A 63 11.31 7.64 -2.05
C GLY A 63 12.08 7.93 -0.77
N ARG A 64 11.76 9.06 -0.11
CA ARG A 64 12.44 9.55 1.11
C ARG A 64 13.96 9.70 0.97
N ASN A 65 14.43 10.04 -0.23
CA ASN A 65 15.85 10.13 -0.59
C ASN A 65 16.64 8.83 -0.30
N MET A 66 15.99 7.66 -0.37
CA MET A 66 16.64 6.36 -0.16
C MET A 66 17.59 5.98 -1.30
N SER A 67 17.41 6.57 -2.50
CA SER A 67 18.30 6.50 -3.66
C SER A 67 19.76 6.82 -3.29
N ARG A 68 19.99 7.72 -2.34
CA ARG A 68 21.33 8.06 -1.81
C ARG A 68 22.11 6.86 -1.24
N PHE A 69 21.40 5.85 -0.75
CA PHE A 69 22.01 4.65 -0.16
C PHE A 69 22.16 3.51 -1.17
N ALA A 70 21.75 3.68 -2.43
CA ALA A 70 21.93 2.69 -3.49
C ALA A 70 23.36 2.12 -3.58
N PRO A 71 24.45 2.91 -3.56
CA PRO A 71 25.81 2.37 -3.67
C PRO A 71 26.27 1.56 -2.44
N LYS A 72 25.45 1.46 -1.39
CA LYS A 72 25.74 0.61 -0.21
C LYS A 72 25.28 -0.84 -0.41
N PHE A 73 24.54 -1.10 -1.48
CA PHE A 73 24.04 -2.41 -1.86
C PHE A 73 24.71 -2.84 -3.16
N THR A 74 25.23 -4.06 -3.17
CA THR A 74 25.95 -4.66 -4.29
C THR A 74 25.02 -5.54 -5.13
N SER A 75 24.06 -6.20 -4.49
CA SER A 75 23.11 -7.11 -5.15
C SER A 75 21.68 -6.96 -4.62
N TRP A 76 20.73 -7.50 -5.38
CA TRP A 76 19.33 -7.59 -4.98
C TRP A 76 19.13 -8.41 -3.71
N ASP A 77 19.82 -9.55 -3.62
CA ASP A 77 19.74 -10.45 -2.47
C ASP A 77 20.19 -9.75 -1.19
N GLU A 78 21.29 -8.99 -1.28
CA GLU A 78 21.82 -8.22 -0.16
C GLU A 78 20.78 -7.21 0.37
N LEU A 79 20.02 -6.56 -0.51
CA LEU A 79 18.96 -5.64 -0.10
C LEU A 79 17.89 -6.35 0.75
N PHE A 80 17.53 -7.60 0.44
CA PHE A 80 16.49 -8.37 1.13
C PHE A 80 16.98 -9.24 2.28
N THR A 81 18.28 -9.47 2.40
CA THR A 81 18.87 -10.29 3.49
C THR A 81 19.34 -9.43 4.66
N LEU A 82 19.93 -8.26 4.43
CA LEU A 82 20.61 -7.49 5.48
C LEU A 82 19.72 -7.19 6.69
N SER A 83 20.26 -7.36 7.89
CA SER A 83 19.57 -7.06 9.15
C SER A 83 19.61 -5.57 9.50
N SER A 84 18.77 -5.13 10.45
CA SER A 84 18.76 -3.74 10.93
C SER A 84 20.13 -3.28 11.44
N VAL A 85 20.87 -4.16 12.09
CA VAL A 85 22.20 -3.86 12.68
C VAL A 85 23.23 -3.71 11.57
N GLU A 86 23.23 -4.59 10.57
CA GLU A 86 24.12 -4.50 9.41
C GLU A 86 23.84 -3.25 8.57
N LEU A 87 22.57 -2.90 8.35
CA LEU A 87 22.21 -1.65 7.66
C LEU A 87 22.77 -0.41 8.38
N LYS A 88 22.83 -0.45 9.73
CA LYS A 88 23.47 0.60 10.51
C LYS A 88 24.98 0.62 10.25
N ALA A 89 25.64 -0.53 10.32
CA ALA A 89 27.08 -0.65 10.09
C ALA A 89 27.50 -0.16 8.70
N ARG A 90 26.63 -0.29 7.69
CA ARG A 90 26.84 0.23 6.33
C ARG A 90 26.59 1.74 6.17
N GLY A 91 26.20 2.43 7.24
CA GLY A 91 26.00 3.87 7.24
C GLY A 91 24.60 4.34 6.81
N ILE A 92 23.58 3.47 6.85
CA ILE A 92 22.19 3.88 6.63
C ILE A 92 21.66 4.47 7.95
N GLU A 93 22.00 5.74 8.17
CA GLU A 93 21.73 6.49 9.39
C GLU A 93 20.84 7.68 9.03
N PRO A 94 19.50 7.54 9.12
CA PRO A 94 18.79 7.57 10.40
C PRO A 94 17.96 6.30 10.69
N PRO A 95 17.68 5.98 11.97
CA PRO A 95 16.87 4.81 12.34
C PRO A 95 15.47 4.77 11.69
N ARG A 96 14.87 5.94 11.43
CA ARG A 96 13.57 6.04 10.74
C ARG A 96 13.61 5.49 9.32
N LEU A 97 14.70 5.74 8.58
CA LEU A 97 14.87 5.24 7.21
C LEU A 97 15.13 3.74 7.20
N ARG A 98 15.97 3.21 8.11
CA ARG A 98 16.17 1.75 8.24
C ARG A 98 14.86 1.01 8.52
N ARG A 99 14.07 1.47 9.49
CA ARG A 99 12.76 0.87 9.80
C ARG A 99 11.79 0.97 8.62
N TYR A 100 11.83 2.07 7.88
CA TYR A 100 11.02 2.27 6.68
C TYR A 100 11.39 1.28 5.57
N LEU A 101 12.69 1.10 5.30
CA LEU A 101 13.21 0.15 4.32
C LEU A 101 12.80 -1.29 4.66
N LEU A 102 13.01 -1.72 5.91
CA LEU A 102 12.63 -3.06 6.36
C LEU A 102 11.13 -3.31 6.23
N ARG A 103 10.29 -2.30 6.52
CA ARG A 103 8.85 -2.38 6.32
C ARG A 103 8.50 -2.57 4.84
N TRP A 104 9.14 -1.82 3.95
CA TRP A 104 8.89 -1.93 2.51
C TRP A 104 9.39 -3.25 1.91
N ARG A 105 10.54 -3.76 2.35
CA ARG A 105 11.02 -5.12 2.01
C ARG A 105 9.99 -6.18 2.35
N GLN A 106 9.44 -6.11 3.57
CA GLN A 106 8.42 -7.05 4.02
C GLN A 106 7.12 -6.96 3.21
N LYS A 107 6.69 -5.74 2.83
CA LYS A 107 5.54 -5.54 1.93
C LYS A 107 5.78 -6.16 0.55
N PHE A 108 6.97 -5.93 -0.02
CA PHE A 108 7.36 -6.47 -1.31
C PHE A 108 7.38 -8.02 -1.27
N GLN A 109 7.92 -8.62 -0.21
CA GLN A 109 7.88 -10.07 0.02
C GLN A 109 6.46 -10.64 0.11
N ARG A 110 5.49 -9.84 0.59
CA ARG A 110 4.07 -10.23 0.63
C ARG A 110 3.33 -10.01 -0.71
N GLY A 111 4.00 -9.49 -1.73
CA GLY A 111 3.37 -9.09 -2.98
C GLY A 111 2.51 -7.81 -2.87
N GLU A 112 2.63 -7.06 -1.77
CA GLU A 112 1.95 -5.79 -1.55
C GLU A 112 2.74 -4.66 -2.22
N TYR A 113 2.67 -4.59 -3.54
CA TYR A 113 3.36 -3.58 -4.31
C TYR A 113 2.62 -2.24 -4.32
N GLY A 114 3.32 -1.17 -4.69
CA GLY A 114 2.67 0.07 -5.09
C GLY A 114 2.17 0.00 -6.53
N VAL A 115 1.74 1.14 -7.06
CA VAL A 115 1.28 1.23 -8.46
C VAL A 115 2.39 0.74 -9.41
N GLY A 116 2.03 -0.11 -10.37
CA GLY A 116 2.93 -0.62 -11.39
C GLY A 116 3.82 -1.81 -10.99
N GLY A 117 3.90 -2.18 -9.72
CA GLY A 117 4.81 -3.25 -9.28
C GLY A 117 4.42 -4.66 -9.73
N ASP A 118 3.17 -4.84 -10.15
CA ASP A 118 2.58 -6.09 -10.65
C ASP A 118 2.50 -6.16 -12.19
N LEU A 119 3.06 -5.18 -12.88
CA LEU A 119 3.17 -5.16 -14.34
C LEU A 119 4.17 -6.23 -14.79
N GLU A 120 3.79 -7.02 -15.81
CA GLU A 120 4.64 -8.07 -16.40
C GLU A 120 5.45 -7.55 -17.59
N HIS A 121 4.80 -6.80 -18.49
CA HIS A 121 5.46 -6.19 -19.63
C HIS A 121 5.88 -4.77 -19.27
N VAL A 122 7.18 -4.58 -19.08
CA VAL A 122 7.79 -3.28 -18.79
C VAL A 122 9.04 -3.17 -19.65
N VAL A 123 9.15 -2.08 -20.40
CA VAL A 123 10.30 -1.80 -21.27
C VAL A 123 10.93 -0.50 -20.78
N ASP A 124 12.21 -0.51 -20.44
CA ASP A 124 12.96 0.66 -19.95
C ASP A 124 12.32 1.38 -18.74
N GLY A 125 11.73 0.62 -17.81
CA GLY A 125 10.99 1.19 -16.68
C GLY A 125 9.67 1.86 -17.05
N VAL A 126 9.15 1.56 -18.24
CA VAL A 126 7.88 2.06 -18.77
C VAL A 126 6.93 0.89 -19.03
N GLY A 127 5.80 0.86 -18.31
CA GLY A 127 4.72 -0.09 -18.54
C GLY A 127 3.54 0.58 -19.25
N GLN A 128 3.04 -0.06 -20.31
CA GLN A 128 1.86 0.43 -21.04
C GLN A 128 0.62 -0.38 -20.67
N LEU A 129 -0.42 0.33 -20.25
CA LEU A 129 -1.72 -0.25 -19.94
C LEU A 129 -2.71 0.14 -21.02
N LYS A 130 -3.51 -0.83 -21.48
CA LYS A 130 -4.61 -0.63 -22.42
C LYS A 130 -5.90 -1.24 -21.89
N VAL A 131 -7.02 -0.60 -22.20
CA VAL A 131 -8.36 -1.11 -21.93
C VAL A 131 -8.80 -1.91 -23.14
N VAL A 132 -9.16 -3.17 -22.92
CA VAL A 132 -9.62 -4.10 -23.94
C VAL A 132 -11.01 -4.60 -23.54
N GLU A 133 -11.84 -4.84 -24.54
CA GLU A 133 -13.15 -5.45 -24.38
C GLU A 133 -13.00 -6.96 -24.26
N ILE A 134 -13.58 -7.55 -23.22
CA ILE A 134 -13.48 -8.98 -22.94
C ILE A 134 -14.87 -9.53 -22.67
N PRO A 135 -15.20 -10.75 -23.12
CA PRO A 135 -16.47 -11.40 -22.78
C PRO A 135 -16.69 -11.44 -21.26
N SER A 136 -17.84 -10.93 -20.81
CA SER A 136 -18.15 -10.82 -19.38
C SER A 136 -18.32 -12.19 -18.73
N ASN A 137 -18.90 -13.14 -19.47
CA ASN A 137 -19.04 -14.57 -19.15
C ASN A 137 -18.36 -15.43 -20.22
N PRO A 138 -17.17 -15.99 -19.97
CA PRO A 138 -16.58 -16.96 -20.91
C PRO A 138 -17.33 -18.31 -20.93
N VAL A 139 -18.24 -18.57 -19.97
CA VAL A 139 -18.99 -19.84 -19.87
C VAL A 139 -19.98 -20.02 -21.02
N LEU A 140 -20.52 -18.94 -21.59
CA LEU A 140 -21.47 -19.02 -22.72
C LEU A 140 -20.78 -19.04 -24.10
N ALA A 141 -19.53 -18.59 -24.20
CA ALA A 141 -18.78 -18.55 -25.46
C ALA A 141 -18.32 -19.94 -25.95
N ARG A 142 -18.50 -21.00 -25.15
CA ARG A 142 -18.25 -22.39 -25.57
C ARG A 142 -19.44 -23.04 -26.26
N ALA A 143 -20.56 -22.33 -26.43
CA ALA A 143 -21.79 -22.84 -27.03
C ALA A 143 -22.09 -22.29 -28.44
N GLU A 144 -21.12 -21.68 -29.11
CA GLU A 144 -21.27 -21.30 -30.53
C GLU A 144 -20.66 -22.39 -31.41
N GLY A 145 -21.42 -23.47 -31.55
CA GLY A 145 -21.04 -24.63 -32.34
C GLY A 145 -22.12 -25.70 -32.43
N GLN A 146 -23.40 -25.32 -32.58
CA GLN A 146 -24.46 -26.15 -33.18
C GLN A 146 -25.75 -25.34 -33.31
N CYS A 147 -26.21 -25.17 -34.56
CA CYS A 147 -27.53 -24.67 -34.89
C CYS A 147 -28.54 -25.80 -34.72
N GLU A 148 -29.41 -25.77 -33.71
CA GLU A 148 -30.68 -26.50 -33.75
C GLU A 148 -31.79 -25.68 -33.08
N THR A 149 -32.83 -25.41 -33.87
CA THR A 149 -34.11 -24.85 -33.43
C THR A 149 -34.86 -25.86 -32.55
N PRO A 150 -35.45 -25.46 -31.42
CA PRO A 150 -36.53 -26.21 -30.81
C PRO A 150 -37.87 -25.52 -31.03
N THR A 151 -38.74 -26.27 -31.70
CA THR A 151 -40.16 -26.00 -31.92
C THR A 151 -40.93 -25.91 -30.59
N THR A 152 -41.82 -24.92 -30.52
CA THR A 152 -42.93 -24.72 -29.58
C THR A 152 -43.62 -26.00 -29.10
N THR A 153 -43.84 -26.16 -27.78
CA THR A 153 -45.09 -26.71 -27.17
C THR A 153 -45.18 -26.31 -25.69
N ALA A 154 -46.41 -26.06 -25.24
CA ALA A 154 -46.84 -25.33 -24.05
C ALA A 154 -46.90 -26.12 -22.72
N GLY A 155 -46.85 -25.38 -21.58
CA GLY A 155 -47.59 -25.71 -20.35
C GLY A 155 -46.84 -25.62 -19.01
N GLY A 156 -47.18 -24.64 -18.14
CA GLY A 156 -46.92 -24.67 -16.68
C GLY A 156 -46.42 -23.34 -16.06
N GLN A 157 -47.16 -22.75 -15.10
CA GLN A 157 -46.88 -21.48 -14.38
C GLN A 157 -45.97 -21.68 -13.12
N PRO A 158 -45.76 -20.67 -12.23
CA PRO A 158 -44.67 -19.69 -12.24
C PRO A 158 -43.81 -19.73 -10.95
N GLU A 159 -42.48 -19.75 -11.06
CA GLU A 159 -41.61 -19.54 -9.88
C GLU A 159 -40.76 -18.27 -10.03
N HIS A 160 -40.85 -17.43 -8.99
CA HIS A 160 -40.17 -16.15 -8.86
C HIS A 160 -38.68 -16.33 -8.59
N ASP A 161 -37.89 -16.50 -9.65
CA ASP A 161 -36.45 -16.29 -9.57
C ASP A 161 -36.07 -14.91 -10.12
N ILE A 162 -35.69 -14.07 -9.17
CA ILE A 162 -35.14 -12.73 -9.35
C ILE A 162 -33.91 -12.82 -10.28
N PRO A 163 -33.78 -11.93 -11.29
CA PRO A 163 -32.93 -12.16 -12.47
C PRO A 163 -31.43 -12.22 -12.15
N PRO A 164 -30.62 -12.92 -12.98
CA PRO A 164 -29.17 -12.86 -12.83
C PRO A 164 -28.70 -11.46 -13.23
N VAL A 165 -28.32 -10.68 -12.22
CA VAL A 165 -27.41 -9.53 -12.24
C VAL A 165 -27.49 -8.69 -13.51
N THR A 166 -28.21 -7.58 -13.42
CA THR A 166 -28.25 -6.48 -14.40
C THR A 166 -26.91 -6.30 -15.13
N VAL A 167 -26.86 -6.82 -16.36
CA VAL A 167 -25.83 -6.50 -17.35
C VAL A 167 -25.91 -4.99 -17.55
N THR A 168 -25.06 -4.26 -16.83
CA THR A 168 -24.99 -2.81 -16.91
C THR A 168 -24.23 -2.49 -18.20
N GLY A 169 -24.90 -2.67 -19.33
CA GLY A 169 -24.40 -2.27 -20.64
C GLY A 169 -24.15 -0.77 -20.62
N THR A 170 -22.90 -0.36 -20.77
CA THR A 170 -22.59 1.05 -21.02
C THR A 170 -22.87 1.31 -22.51
N ALA A 171 -23.41 2.46 -22.88
CA ALA A 171 -23.87 2.73 -24.26
C ALA A 171 -22.80 2.57 -25.37
N THR A 172 -21.52 2.45 -25.01
CA THR A 172 -20.39 2.22 -25.91
C THR A 172 -19.89 0.77 -25.93
N LEU A 173 -20.44 -0.14 -25.12
CA LEU A 173 -20.00 -1.55 -25.11
C LEU A 173 -20.81 -2.37 -26.10
N SER A 174 -20.16 -3.34 -26.74
CA SER A 174 -20.90 -4.45 -27.34
C SER A 174 -21.66 -5.24 -26.26
N PRO A 175 -22.91 -5.66 -26.52
CA PRO A 175 -23.69 -6.48 -25.59
C PRO A 175 -22.90 -7.73 -25.16
N GLY A 176 -22.83 -8.00 -23.85
CA GLY A 176 -22.11 -9.16 -23.30
C GLY A 176 -20.60 -8.94 -23.06
N MET A 177 -20.03 -7.78 -23.41
CA MET A 177 -18.63 -7.46 -23.16
C MET A 177 -18.45 -6.62 -21.87
N LYS A 178 -17.29 -6.75 -21.23
CA LYS A 178 -16.84 -5.93 -20.09
C LYS A 178 -15.45 -5.39 -20.35
N TRP A 179 -15.14 -4.22 -19.79
CA TRP A 179 -13.82 -3.63 -19.92
C TRP A 179 -12.83 -4.28 -18.98
N ALA A 180 -11.64 -4.56 -19.49
CA ALA A 180 -10.53 -5.06 -18.71
C ALA A 180 -9.26 -4.27 -19.03
N VAL A 181 -8.43 -4.07 -18.01
CA VAL A 181 -7.12 -3.46 -18.18
C VAL A 181 -6.11 -4.57 -18.43
N VAL A 182 -5.31 -4.42 -19.47
CA VAL A 182 -4.25 -5.36 -19.86
C VAL A 182 -2.95 -4.59 -19.99
N ASN A 183 -1.86 -5.16 -19.47
CA ASN A 183 -0.52 -4.69 -19.73
C ASN A 183 -0.04 -5.26 -21.08
N LEU A 184 0.31 -4.39 -22.02
CA LEU A 184 0.77 -4.78 -23.35
C LEU A 184 2.16 -4.18 -23.62
N PRO A 185 3.01 -4.89 -24.37
CA PRO A 185 4.29 -4.33 -24.78
C PRO A 185 4.09 -3.09 -25.67
N PRO A 186 5.07 -2.17 -25.67
CA PRO A 186 4.99 -0.96 -26.48
C PRO A 186 4.87 -1.32 -27.97
N GLY A 187 3.83 -0.78 -28.63
CA GLY A 187 3.59 -0.96 -30.06
C GLY A 187 2.53 -2.01 -30.42
N GLU A 188 2.15 -2.92 -29.52
CA GLU A 188 1.06 -3.88 -29.79
C GLU A 188 -0.31 -3.27 -29.41
N SER A 189 -1.27 -3.31 -30.33
CA SER A 189 -2.61 -2.76 -30.14
C SER A 189 -3.59 -3.76 -29.53
N GLN A 190 -3.40 -5.05 -29.77
CA GLN A 190 -4.29 -6.11 -29.34
C GLN A 190 -3.52 -7.15 -28.51
N PRO A 191 -4.12 -7.67 -27.43
CA PRO A 191 -3.54 -8.80 -26.70
C PRO A 191 -3.51 -10.04 -27.59
N LYS A 192 -2.36 -10.68 -27.70
CA LYS A 192 -2.21 -11.99 -28.38
C LYS A 192 -2.95 -13.10 -27.62
N GLU A 193 -2.90 -13.05 -26.30
CA GLU A 193 -3.58 -13.99 -25.41
C GLU A 193 -4.17 -13.22 -24.23
N ILE A 194 -5.44 -13.46 -23.92
CA ILE A 194 -6.10 -12.90 -22.73
C ILE A 194 -5.96 -13.93 -21.61
N PRO A 195 -5.11 -13.71 -20.60
CA PRO A 195 -4.98 -14.64 -19.49
C PRO A 195 -6.29 -14.72 -18.72
N GLN A 196 -6.81 -15.93 -18.56
CA GLN A 196 -7.92 -16.24 -17.66
C GLN A 196 -7.33 -16.96 -16.43
N PRO A 197 -7.44 -16.40 -15.20
CA PRO A 197 -8.22 -15.22 -14.80
C PRO A 197 -7.52 -13.88 -15.10
N LEU A 198 -8.34 -12.84 -15.35
CA LEU A 198 -7.83 -11.48 -15.57
C LEU A 198 -7.11 -10.95 -14.34
N LYS A 199 -5.85 -10.58 -14.52
CA LYS A 199 -5.04 -9.94 -13.48
C LYS A 199 -5.57 -8.54 -13.19
N LYS A 200 -5.83 -8.25 -11.91
CA LYS A 200 -6.20 -6.91 -11.46
C LYS A 200 -4.94 -6.16 -11.07
N TYR A 201 -4.69 -5.01 -11.70
CA TYR A 201 -3.52 -4.20 -11.39
C TYR A 201 -3.71 -3.32 -10.14
N MET A 202 -2.66 -3.20 -9.33
CA MET A 202 -2.68 -2.43 -8.08
C MET A 202 -2.94 -0.94 -8.31
N LYS A 203 -3.99 -0.42 -7.68
CA LYS A 203 -4.41 1.00 -7.73
C LYS A 203 -4.74 1.52 -9.15
N VAL A 204 -4.99 0.61 -10.09
CA VAL A 204 -5.48 0.95 -11.43
C VAL A 204 -6.97 0.61 -11.49
N THR A 205 -7.79 1.61 -11.84
CA THR A 205 -9.24 1.44 -11.99
C THR A 205 -9.71 2.07 -13.29
N LEU A 206 -10.92 1.68 -13.70
CA LEU A 206 -11.64 2.35 -14.77
C LEU A 206 -12.52 3.45 -14.18
N GLY A 207 -12.52 4.62 -14.82
CA GLY A 207 -13.38 5.75 -14.47
C GLY A 207 -14.79 5.62 -15.03
N ARG A 208 -15.35 6.75 -15.47
CA ARG A 208 -16.61 6.76 -16.22
C ARG A 208 -16.29 6.30 -17.65
N GLY A 209 -16.76 5.11 -18.04
CA GLY A 209 -16.46 4.52 -19.34
C GLY A 209 -15.07 3.86 -19.42
N PRO A 210 -14.41 3.80 -20.59
CA PRO A 210 -13.14 3.11 -20.79
C PRO A 210 -11.90 3.94 -20.36
N VAL A 211 -12.09 4.97 -19.53
CA VAL A 211 -11.00 5.88 -19.17
C VAL A 211 -10.20 5.31 -18.00
N LEU A 212 -8.91 5.08 -18.22
CA LEU A 212 -7.99 4.62 -17.19
C LEU A 212 -7.79 5.69 -16.10
N LYS A 213 -7.83 5.26 -14.84
CA LYS A 213 -7.55 6.08 -13.66
C LYS A 213 -6.55 5.35 -12.77
N ALA A 214 -5.39 5.94 -12.58
CA ALA A 214 -4.40 5.47 -11.63
C ALA A 214 -3.50 6.64 -11.18
N PRO A 215 -2.88 6.57 -10.01
CA PRO A 215 -1.81 7.48 -9.65
C PRO A 215 -0.65 7.38 -10.65
N TYR A 216 -0.06 8.52 -11.04
CA TYR A 216 1.12 8.60 -11.92
C TYR A 216 0.96 8.06 -13.35
N ILE A 217 -0.26 7.74 -13.79
CA ILE A 217 -0.51 7.34 -15.18
C ILE A 217 -0.53 8.56 -16.11
N LYS A 218 0.26 8.50 -17.18
CA LYS A 218 0.23 9.47 -18.28
C LYS A 218 -0.62 8.88 -19.40
N LEU A 219 -1.79 9.47 -19.67
CA LEU A 219 -2.66 8.98 -20.74
C LEU A 219 -2.04 9.23 -22.11
N VAL A 220 -2.16 8.25 -23.01
CA VAL A 220 -1.71 8.39 -24.40
C VAL A 220 -2.71 9.25 -25.16
N LYS A 221 -2.21 10.23 -25.92
CA LYS A 221 -3.06 11.10 -26.74
C LYS A 221 -3.66 10.29 -27.90
N GLY A 222 -4.91 10.57 -28.26
CA GLY A 222 -5.59 9.92 -29.38
C GLY A 222 -6.30 8.60 -29.05
N THR A 223 -6.12 8.04 -27.85
CA THR A 223 -6.76 6.78 -27.43
C THR A 223 -7.98 6.97 -26.51
N ASN A 224 -8.58 8.17 -26.46
CA ASN A 224 -9.75 8.48 -25.61
C ASN A 224 -9.61 8.05 -24.12
N GLY A 225 -8.38 8.04 -23.59
CA GLY A 225 -8.08 7.59 -22.23
C GLY A 225 -8.07 6.08 -22.01
N MET A 226 -8.21 5.27 -23.08
CA MET A 226 -8.14 3.80 -23.04
C MET A 226 -6.72 3.26 -22.92
N ALA A 227 -5.71 4.06 -23.25
CA ALA A 227 -4.31 3.70 -23.10
C ALA A 227 -3.59 4.71 -22.21
N GLY A 228 -2.71 4.19 -21.36
CA GLY A 228 -1.92 4.98 -20.44
C GLY A 228 -0.57 4.35 -20.18
N VAL A 229 0.39 5.19 -19.82
CA VAL A 229 1.77 4.82 -19.59
C VAL A 229 2.13 5.10 -18.14
N ILE A 230 2.70 4.12 -17.46
CA ILE A 230 3.26 4.24 -16.11
C ILE A 230 4.78 4.18 -16.24
N GLN A 231 5.44 5.28 -15.89
CA GLN A 231 6.89 5.39 -15.91
C GLN A 231 7.39 5.36 -14.46
N VAL A 232 8.49 4.63 -14.22
CA VAL A 232 9.20 4.64 -12.94
C VAL A 232 9.58 6.08 -12.57
N GLN A 233 9.15 6.53 -11.40
CA GLN A 233 9.43 7.85 -10.85
C GLN A 233 9.83 7.73 -9.37
N GLU A 234 10.69 8.62 -8.91
CA GLU A 234 11.10 8.67 -7.50
C GLU A 234 9.88 8.93 -6.59
N GLY A 235 9.78 8.17 -5.51
CA GLY A 235 8.73 8.33 -4.50
C GLY A 235 7.33 7.90 -4.97
N MET A 236 7.21 7.15 -6.06
CA MET A 236 5.94 6.63 -6.54
C MET A 236 5.23 5.74 -5.50
N TRP A 237 6.01 5.04 -4.67
CA TRP A 237 5.53 4.21 -3.56
C TRP A 237 5.76 4.88 -2.20
N GLU A 238 6.14 6.16 -2.15
CA GLU A 238 6.47 6.81 -0.88
C GLU A 238 5.24 7.02 0.01
N ASP A 239 5.33 6.56 1.25
CA ASP A 239 4.43 7.01 2.30
C ASP A 239 4.85 8.42 2.75
N LYS A 240 4.24 9.46 2.16
CA LYS A 240 4.62 10.87 2.39
C LYS A 240 4.50 11.25 3.87
N GLN A 241 5.53 11.94 4.39
CA GLN A 241 5.50 12.48 5.74
C GLN A 241 4.76 13.82 5.75
N GLY A 242 3.86 13.99 6.73
CA GLY A 242 3.20 15.26 6.96
C GLY A 242 4.23 16.35 7.28
N ARG A 243 4.21 17.45 6.52
CA ARG A 243 4.99 18.65 6.81
C ARG A 243 4.08 19.75 7.33
N LYS A 244 4.61 20.61 8.19
CA LYS A 244 3.89 21.78 8.68
C LYS A 244 3.82 22.83 7.56
N ILE A 245 2.62 23.29 7.24
CA ILE A 245 2.39 24.42 6.33
C ILE A 245 2.51 25.71 7.15
N ASP A 246 3.37 26.65 6.73
CA ASP A 246 3.59 27.95 7.39
C ASP A 246 3.86 27.85 8.91
N GLY A 247 4.71 26.92 9.36
CA GLY A 247 5.02 26.73 10.79
C GLY A 247 3.95 25.95 11.58
N GLY A 248 2.86 25.55 10.92
CA GLY A 248 1.72 24.84 11.51
C GLY A 248 0.71 25.80 12.14
N GLU A 249 -0.43 25.25 12.55
CA GLU A 249 -1.60 26.01 13.00
C GLU A 249 -1.28 27.13 14.02
N ARG A 250 -0.48 26.84 15.05
CA ARG A 250 -0.14 27.81 16.10
C ARG A 250 0.70 29.00 15.63
N ARG A 251 1.57 28.82 14.64
CA ARG A 251 2.53 29.86 14.19
C ARG A 251 2.18 30.44 12.83
N GLN A 252 1.13 29.95 12.18
CA GLN A 252 0.79 30.33 10.80
C GLN A 252 0.54 31.83 10.65
N ALA A 253 -0.23 32.45 11.56
CA ALA A 253 -0.49 33.88 11.52
C ALA A 253 0.80 34.71 11.72
N GLU A 254 1.64 34.31 12.67
CA GLU A 254 2.92 34.96 12.96
C GLU A 254 3.89 34.86 11.77
N VAL A 255 4.07 33.65 11.22
CA VAL A 255 4.96 33.39 10.07
C VAL A 255 4.49 34.18 8.85
N ARG A 256 3.18 34.23 8.58
CA ARG A 256 2.63 35.01 7.48
C ARG A 256 2.75 36.51 7.70
N ALA A 257 2.62 37.00 8.93
CA ALA A 257 2.82 38.42 9.25
C ALA A 257 4.28 38.83 9.04
N LYS A 258 5.24 38.01 9.52
CA LYS A 258 6.68 38.22 9.31
C LYS A 258 7.05 38.19 7.83
N LYS A 259 6.54 37.21 7.07
CA LYS A 259 6.77 37.13 5.63
C LYS A 259 6.25 38.38 4.90
N ARG A 260 5.04 38.86 5.22
CA ARG A 260 4.48 40.08 4.63
C ARG A 260 5.30 41.34 4.97
N SER A 261 5.83 41.44 6.19
CA SER A 261 6.64 42.60 6.56
C SER A 261 8.01 42.59 5.86
N GLU A 262 8.63 41.42 5.70
CA GLU A 262 9.86 41.25 4.91
C GLU A 262 9.64 41.57 3.43
N GLU A 263 8.54 41.12 2.83
CA GLU A 263 8.17 41.44 1.45
C GLU A 263 7.98 42.94 1.25
N ARG A 264 7.31 43.63 2.19
CA ARG A 264 7.17 45.11 2.14
C ARG A 264 8.52 45.81 2.21
N LYS A 265 9.41 45.36 3.11
CA LYS A 265 10.76 45.93 3.24
C LYS A 265 11.59 45.74 1.97
N LYS A 266 11.49 44.55 1.34
CA LYS A 266 12.17 44.27 0.06
C LYS A 266 11.60 45.06 -1.11
N ALA A 267 10.32 45.41 -1.08
CA ALA A 267 9.70 46.21 -2.13
C ALA A 267 10.00 47.71 -2.00
N SER A 268 10.31 48.18 -0.79
CA SER A 268 10.70 49.57 -0.53
C SER A 268 12.20 49.83 -0.63
N ALA A 269 13.01 48.77 -0.73
CA ALA A 269 14.47 48.82 -0.88
C ALA A 269 14.83 48.65 -2.36
#